data_AF-A0A1Z9H9N5-F1
#
_entry.id   AF-A0A1Z9H9N5-F1
#
_cell.length_a   1.000
_cell.length_b   1.000
_cell.length_c   1.000
_cell.angle_alpha   90.00
_cell.angle_beta   90.00
_cell.angle_gamma   90.00
#
_symmetry.space_group_name_H-M   'P 1'
#
loop_
_entity.id
_entity.type
_entity.pdbx_description
1 polymer ?
#
loop_
_entity_poly.entity_id
_entity_poly.type
_entity_poly.pdbx_seq_one_letter_code
_entity_poly.pdbx_strand_id
1 'polypeptide(L)'
;MINDTQVLIPGLLDDDEEKLLFELSKCINLDEKNILVEIGPLFGKSTYALCKGLKLNTSYDHKKTLYSFDAFECSINNSLSTQILNLAKKGNVTDLLKYTKRSEFKKNIYVNYNEIFNHYLKSYSDNIKIISTVADNKTIQPPKNKEIALILFNISKIYFEFKPVIFRFLPKTKIGCLVIFADFFNHWSASLMLVVSVLIKKECLIIDDFRSRSLVCKVNKIPNNTDLIDLDLIINNENKYLTLFDDLIDKCRKKNVEKMNNYLPIILLAKMQCLFEKGEYTEARNSMIEYFKDGDFSSKIAKVIDPYLDLMGSGFSVSQMNKIEKK
;
A
#
# COMPACT_ATOMS: atom_id res chain seq x y z
N MET A 1 8.13 -26.66 23.59
CA MET A 1 8.84 -25.37 23.42
C MET A 1 9.38 -25.34 22.00
N ILE A 2 8.74 -24.60 21.11
CA ILE A 2 9.29 -24.37 19.77
C ILE A 2 10.31 -23.24 19.96
N ASN A 3 11.57 -23.48 19.62
CA ASN A 3 12.55 -22.42 19.46
C ASN A 3 12.03 -21.51 18.34
N ASP A 4 11.41 -20.38 18.70
CA ASP A 4 11.09 -19.31 17.76
C ASP A 4 12.42 -18.61 17.39
N THR A 5 13.26 -19.29 16.61
CA THR A 5 14.23 -18.59 15.76
C THR A 5 13.39 -17.68 14.86
N GLN A 6 13.42 -16.38 15.15
CA GLN A 6 12.72 -15.36 14.39
C GLN A 6 13.07 -15.52 12.91
N VAL A 7 12.10 -15.97 12.10
CA VAL A 7 12.28 -16.09 10.65
C VAL A 7 12.44 -14.67 10.13
N LEU A 8 13.66 -14.30 9.72
CA LEU A 8 13.92 -13.03 9.08
C LEU A 8 13.51 -13.11 7.62
N ILE A 9 12.35 -12.54 7.29
CA ILE A 9 11.86 -12.46 5.91
C ILE A 9 12.35 -11.13 5.32
N PRO A 10 13.18 -11.12 4.25
CA PRO A 10 13.50 -9.90 3.54
C PRO A 10 12.23 -9.28 2.93
N GLY A 11 12.07 -7.97 3.08
CA GLY A 11 10.94 -7.25 2.51
C GLY A 11 11.08 -5.74 2.68
N LEU A 12 10.10 -5.02 2.13
CA LEU A 12 10.06 -3.54 2.16
C LEU A 12 9.26 -2.97 3.34
N LEU A 13 8.69 -3.86 4.17
CA LEU A 13 7.95 -3.53 5.38
C LEU A 13 8.94 -3.27 6.52
N ASP A 14 8.81 -2.13 7.19
CA ASP A 14 9.59 -1.84 8.40
C ASP A 14 8.99 -2.51 9.66
N ASP A 15 9.71 -2.43 10.77
CA ASP A 15 9.36 -3.15 12.00
C ASP A 15 8.12 -2.57 12.69
N ASP A 16 7.87 -1.25 12.54
CA ASP A 16 6.69 -0.60 13.10
C ASP A 16 5.43 -0.96 12.29
N GLU A 17 5.54 -1.05 10.95
CA GLU A 17 4.49 -1.57 10.09
C GLU A 17 4.24 -3.06 10.36
N GLU A 18 5.28 -3.87 10.56
CA GLU A 18 5.14 -5.28 10.95
C GLU A 18 4.35 -5.42 12.26
N LYS A 19 4.72 -4.62 13.28
CA LYS A 19 4.02 -4.59 14.57
C LYS A 19 2.57 -4.12 14.43
N LEU A 20 2.31 -3.13 13.58
CA LEU A 20 0.95 -2.67 13.28
C LEU A 20 0.10 -3.81 12.70
N LEU A 21 0.58 -4.51 11.67
CA LEU A 21 -0.15 -5.61 11.05
C LEU A 21 -0.43 -6.76 12.02
N PHE A 22 0.55 -7.08 12.87
CA PHE A 22 0.38 -8.05 13.94
C PHE A 22 -0.75 -7.66 14.91
N GLU A 23 -0.74 -6.45 15.45
CA GLU A 23 -1.75 -6.02 16.43
C GLU A 23 -3.16 -5.91 15.81
N LEU A 24 -3.26 -5.40 14.57
CA LEU A 24 -4.55 -5.30 13.87
C LEU A 24 -5.15 -6.68 13.61
N SER A 25 -4.34 -7.63 13.12
CA SER A 25 -4.80 -8.99 12.83
C SER A 25 -5.08 -9.82 14.08
N LYS A 26 -4.43 -9.53 15.20
CA LYS A 26 -4.73 -10.13 16.51
C LYS A 26 -6.08 -9.70 17.07
N CYS A 27 -6.48 -8.45 16.83
CA CYS A 27 -7.65 -7.84 17.46
C CYS A 27 -8.88 -7.74 16.54
N ILE A 28 -8.76 -8.05 15.25
CA ILE A 28 -9.89 -7.96 14.32
C ILE A 28 -10.99 -8.98 14.67
N ASN A 29 -12.25 -8.53 14.61
CA ASN A 29 -13.40 -9.40 14.81
C ASN A 29 -13.80 -10.11 13.51
N LEU A 30 -13.74 -11.44 13.53
CA LEU A 30 -13.97 -12.29 12.37
C LEU A 30 -15.14 -13.27 12.58
N ASP A 31 -16.06 -13.29 11.63
CA ASP A 31 -17.14 -14.28 11.50
C ASP A 31 -16.82 -15.34 10.41
N GLU A 32 -17.68 -16.34 10.25
CA GLU A 32 -17.47 -17.45 9.29
C GLU A 32 -17.51 -17.03 7.80
N LYS A 33 -18.14 -15.90 7.48
CA LYS A 33 -18.23 -15.38 6.11
C LYS A 33 -17.05 -14.48 5.77
N ASN A 34 -16.26 -14.09 6.77
CA ASN A 34 -15.15 -13.18 6.58
C ASN A 34 -13.93 -13.82 5.93
N ILE A 35 -13.28 -13.01 5.12
CA ILE A 35 -11.96 -13.29 4.56
C ILE A 35 -11.03 -12.11 4.85
N LEU A 36 -9.73 -12.40 4.79
CA LEU A 36 -8.68 -11.40 4.79
C LEU A 36 -8.07 -11.34 3.40
N VAL A 37 -7.72 -10.15 2.96
CA VAL A 37 -7.14 -9.90 1.65
C VAL A 37 -5.86 -9.10 1.80
N GLU A 38 -4.85 -9.47 1.04
CA GLU A 38 -3.62 -8.73 0.85
C GLU A 38 -3.33 -8.61 -0.63
N ILE A 39 -3.03 -7.40 -1.09
CA ILE A 39 -2.60 -7.11 -2.45
C ILE A 39 -1.13 -6.69 -2.38
N GLY A 40 -0.26 -7.37 -3.14
CA GLY A 40 1.18 -7.10 -3.19
C GLY A 40 1.98 -7.61 -1.98
N PRO A 41 1.89 -8.91 -1.61
CA PRO A 41 2.65 -9.52 -0.51
C PRO A 41 4.17 -9.60 -0.73
N LEU A 42 4.66 -9.55 -1.97
CA LEU A 42 6.07 -9.79 -2.30
C LEU A 42 6.56 -11.16 -1.77
N PHE A 43 7.57 -11.19 -0.89
CA PHE A 43 8.06 -12.41 -0.23
C PHE A 43 7.24 -12.84 1.00
N GLY A 44 6.19 -12.08 1.34
CA GLY A 44 5.25 -12.44 2.40
C GLY A 44 5.62 -11.93 3.79
N LYS A 45 6.49 -10.90 3.92
CA LYS A 45 6.83 -10.30 5.24
C LYS A 45 5.57 -9.77 5.94
N SER A 46 4.72 -9.03 5.22
CA SER A 46 3.42 -8.54 5.72
C SER A 46 2.43 -9.68 5.97
N THR A 47 2.35 -10.66 5.07
CA THR A 47 1.52 -11.86 5.24
C THR A 47 1.89 -12.60 6.52
N TYR A 48 3.18 -12.77 6.78
CA TYR A 48 3.72 -13.43 7.96
C TYR A 48 3.35 -12.67 9.24
N ALA A 49 3.42 -11.34 9.23
CA ALA A 49 2.98 -10.49 10.33
C ALA A 49 1.49 -10.66 10.65
N LEU A 50 0.66 -10.67 9.60
CA LEU A 50 -0.78 -10.96 9.72
C LEU A 50 -1.02 -12.36 10.28
N CYS A 51 -0.30 -13.37 9.79
CA CYS A 51 -0.41 -14.74 10.28
C CYS A 51 -0.04 -14.88 11.76
N LYS A 52 1.01 -14.18 12.22
CA LYS A 52 1.38 -14.13 13.63
C LYS A 52 0.26 -13.60 14.50
N GLY A 53 -0.39 -12.50 14.10
CA GLY A 53 -1.49 -11.91 14.87
C GLY A 53 -2.73 -12.79 14.84
N LEU A 54 -3.11 -13.30 13.66
CA LEU A 54 -4.25 -14.22 13.49
C LEU A 54 -4.14 -15.48 14.34
N LYS A 55 -2.94 -16.05 14.50
CA LYS A 55 -2.72 -17.21 15.37
C LYS A 55 -3.10 -16.95 16.84
N LEU A 56 -3.05 -15.69 17.27
CA LEU A 56 -3.40 -15.25 18.62
C LEU A 56 -4.81 -14.63 18.71
N ASN A 57 -5.53 -14.56 17.60
CA ASN A 57 -6.85 -13.97 17.54
C ASN A 57 -7.92 -14.98 18.01
N THR A 58 -8.66 -14.62 19.05
CA THR A 58 -9.69 -15.49 19.66
C THR A 58 -10.92 -15.70 18.79
N SER A 59 -11.18 -14.79 17.84
CA SER A 59 -12.26 -14.93 16.85
C SER A 59 -11.82 -15.70 15.61
N TYR A 60 -10.51 -15.98 15.45
CA TYR A 60 -10.01 -16.72 14.30
C TYR A 60 -10.28 -18.23 14.44
N ASP A 61 -10.65 -18.88 13.33
CA ASP A 61 -10.71 -20.33 13.22
C ASP A 61 -10.05 -20.76 11.88
N HIS A 62 -9.71 -22.05 11.78
CA HIS A 62 -9.03 -22.63 10.63
C HIS A 62 -9.84 -22.59 9.30
N LYS A 63 -11.13 -22.22 9.33
CA LYS A 63 -11.95 -22.06 8.12
C LYS A 63 -11.75 -20.69 7.48
N LYS A 64 -11.23 -19.71 8.22
CA LYS A 64 -10.98 -18.34 7.73
C LYS A 64 -9.76 -18.31 6.84
N THR A 65 -9.90 -17.65 5.69
CA THR A 65 -8.90 -17.66 4.62
C THR A 65 -8.25 -16.29 4.46
N LEU A 66 -6.92 -16.26 4.37
CA LEU A 66 -6.14 -15.11 3.95
C LEU A 66 -5.78 -15.29 2.46
N TYR A 67 -6.30 -14.42 1.61
CA TYR A 67 -5.97 -14.38 0.20
C TYR A 67 -4.86 -13.35 -0.04
N SER A 68 -3.75 -13.78 -0.62
CA SER A 68 -2.65 -12.90 -1.02
C SER A 68 -2.57 -12.87 -2.54
N PHE A 69 -2.76 -11.69 -3.14
CA PHE A 69 -2.78 -11.47 -4.58
C PHE A 69 -1.51 -10.75 -5.02
N ASP A 70 -0.79 -11.35 -5.96
CA ASP A 70 0.40 -10.76 -6.60
C ASP A 70 0.52 -11.33 -8.02
N ALA A 71 1.26 -10.66 -8.90
CA ALA A 71 1.70 -11.31 -10.14
C ALA A 71 2.75 -12.39 -9.85
N PHE A 72 3.47 -12.27 -8.72
CA PHE A 72 4.61 -13.10 -8.33
C PHE A 72 5.70 -13.20 -9.40
N GLU A 73 5.72 -12.23 -10.30
CA GLU A 73 6.65 -12.17 -11.40
C GLU A 73 6.85 -10.73 -11.88
N CYS A 74 8.04 -10.46 -12.40
CA CYS A 74 8.35 -9.20 -13.04
C CYS A 74 9.31 -9.41 -14.21
N SER A 75 9.29 -8.51 -15.19
CA SER A 75 10.27 -8.52 -16.27
C SER A 75 11.67 -8.26 -15.72
N ILE A 76 12.70 -8.95 -16.22
CA ILE A 76 14.10 -8.72 -15.83
C ILE A 76 14.58 -7.30 -16.15
N ASN A 77 13.89 -6.60 -17.05
CA ASN A 77 14.18 -5.22 -17.41
C ASN A 77 13.44 -4.20 -16.53
N ASN A 78 12.66 -4.67 -15.55
CA ASN A 78 11.99 -3.82 -14.56
C ASN A 78 12.93 -3.63 -13.35
N SER A 79 12.98 -2.42 -12.77
CA SER A 79 13.76 -2.12 -11.57
C SER A 79 13.38 -3.01 -10.38
N LEU A 80 12.10 -3.41 -10.29
CA LEU A 80 11.61 -4.38 -9.32
C LEU A 80 12.40 -5.70 -9.37
N SER A 81 12.86 -6.16 -10.54
CA SER A 81 13.63 -7.40 -10.64
C SER A 81 14.97 -7.33 -9.91
N THR A 82 15.63 -6.16 -9.93
CA THR A 82 16.87 -5.93 -9.18
C THR A 82 16.60 -5.94 -7.68
N GLN A 83 15.49 -5.32 -7.24
CA GLN A 83 15.07 -5.35 -5.85
C GLN A 83 14.75 -6.79 -5.38
N ILE A 84 14.01 -7.56 -6.17
CA ILE A 84 13.71 -8.98 -5.91
C ILE A 84 15.01 -9.79 -5.76
N LEU A 85 15.97 -9.61 -6.67
CA LEU A 85 17.25 -10.32 -6.60
C LEU A 85 18.04 -9.95 -5.33
N ASN A 86 18.09 -8.67 -4.97
CA ASN A 86 18.78 -8.21 -3.77
C ASN A 86 18.12 -8.74 -2.49
N LEU A 87 16.79 -8.74 -2.42
CA LEU A 87 16.05 -9.33 -1.32
C LEU A 87 16.28 -10.84 -1.23
N ALA A 88 16.28 -11.55 -2.36
CA ALA A 88 16.51 -12.99 -2.38
C ALA A 88 17.94 -13.34 -1.91
N LYS A 89 18.94 -12.54 -2.30
CA LYS A 89 20.31 -12.67 -1.78
C LYS A 89 20.38 -12.43 -0.28
N LYS A 90 19.74 -11.37 0.22
CA LYS A 90 19.68 -11.07 1.67
C LYS A 90 19.02 -12.21 2.47
N GLY A 91 18.04 -12.88 1.88
CA GLY A 91 17.35 -14.03 2.48
C GLY A 91 18.02 -15.38 2.27
N ASN A 92 19.11 -15.46 1.51
CA ASN A 92 19.73 -16.71 1.06
C ASN A 92 18.74 -17.68 0.38
N VAL A 93 17.86 -17.15 -0.49
CA VAL A 93 16.79 -17.90 -1.20
C VAL A 93 16.83 -17.67 -2.72
N THR A 94 17.98 -17.30 -3.26
CA THR A 94 18.14 -17.02 -4.70
C THR A 94 17.90 -18.23 -5.60
N ASP A 95 18.12 -19.43 -5.08
CA ASP A 95 17.87 -20.73 -5.72
C ASP A 95 16.38 -20.98 -5.99
N LEU A 96 15.49 -20.32 -5.24
CA LEU A 96 14.04 -20.41 -5.43
C LEU A 96 13.52 -19.47 -6.54
N LEU A 97 14.36 -18.56 -7.08
CA LEU A 97 13.98 -17.71 -8.21
C LEU A 97 13.92 -18.53 -9.50
N LYS A 98 12.80 -18.43 -10.23
CA LYS A 98 12.62 -19.09 -11.53
C LYS A 98 12.64 -18.05 -12.65
N TYR A 99 13.45 -18.29 -13.68
CA TYR A 99 13.53 -17.42 -14.86
C TYR A 99 12.77 -18.06 -16.01
N THR A 100 11.75 -17.38 -16.53
CA THR A 100 10.90 -17.90 -17.62
C THR A 100 10.88 -16.93 -18.79
N LYS A 101 10.77 -17.48 -20.01
CA LYS A 101 10.67 -16.69 -21.24
C LYS A 101 9.24 -16.71 -21.73
N ARG A 102 8.62 -15.54 -21.88
CA ARG A 102 7.24 -15.44 -22.41
C ARG A 102 7.28 -15.13 -23.90
N SER A 103 6.70 -16.03 -24.69
CA SER A 103 6.61 -15.93 -26.16
C SER A 103 5.75 -14.74 -26.60
N GLU A 104 4.74 -14.39 -25.81
CA GLU A 104 3.74 -13.35 -26.12
C GLU A 104 4.28 -11.92 -26.06
N PHE A 105 5.42 -11.68 -25.39
CA PHE A 105 5.97 -10.33 -25.16
C PHE A 105 7.44 -10.20 -25.62
N LYS A 106 7.70 -10.45 -26.91
CA LYS A 106 9.00 -10.18 -27.56
C LYS A 106 10.23 -10.80 -26.87
N LYS A 107 10.19 -12.09 -26.51
CA LYS A 107 11.33 -12.80 -25.89
C LYS A 107 11.84 -12.20 -24.55
N ASN A 108 11.01 -11.43 -23.83
CA ASN A 108 11.41 -10.92 -22.51
C ASN A 108 11.53 -12.07 -21.49
N ILE A 109 12.58 -12.01 -20.67
CA ILE A 109 12.81 -12.90 -19.53
C ILE A 109 12.08 -12.30 -18.32
N TYR A 110 11.35 -13.15 -17.60
CA TYR A 110 10.64 -12.81 -16.38
C TYR A 110 11.23 -13.57 -15.20
N VAL A 111 11.35 -12.88 -14.07
CA VAL A 111 11.75 -13.45 -12.78
C VAL A 111 10.48 -13.76 -11.99
N ASN A 112 10.26 -15.03 -11.66
CA ASN A 112 9.18 -15.49 -10.81
C ASN A 112 9.71 -15.78 -9.40
N TYR A 113 9.00 -15.27 -8.39
CA TYR A 113 9.37 -15.35 -6.98
C TYR A 113 8.28 -15.97 -6.09
N ASN A 114 7.28 -16.65 -6.68
CA ASN A 114 6.19 -17.27 -5.92
C ASN A 114 6.69 -18.35 -4.93
N GLU A 115 7.72 -19.10 -5.33
CA GLU A 115 8.30 -20.14 -4.46
C GLU A 115 8.93 -19.56 -3.18
N ILE A 116 9.48 -18.34 -3.26
CA ILE A 116 10.05 -17.66 -2.09
C ILE A 116 8.93 -17.30 -1.11
N PHE A 117 7.81 -16.76 -1.61
CA PHE A 117 6.62 -16.48 -0.80
C PHE A 117 6.13 -17.74 -0.07
N ASN A 118 5.99 -18.85 -0.79
CA ASN A 118 5.57 -20.13 -0.21
C ASN A 118 6.58 -20.68 0.81
N HIS A 119 7.89 -20.53 0.54
CA HIS A 119 8.95 -20.96 1.44
C HIS A 119 8.81 -20.31 2.82
N TYR A 120 8.65 -18.98 2.87
CA TYR A 120 8.57 -18.24 4.14
C TYR A 120 7.28 -18.48 4.93
N LEU A 121 6.18 -18.83 4.25
CA LEU A 121 4.88 -19.03 4.89
C LEU A 121 4.55 -20.49 5.20
N LYS A 122 5.44 -21.43 4.84
CA LYS A 122 5.24 -22.86 5.06
C LYS A 122 4.91 -23.22 6.51
N SER A 123 5.48 -22.52 7.50
CA SER A 123 5.20 -22.79 8.92
C SER A 123 3.76 -22.46 9.34
N TYR A 124 3.03 -21.69 8.55
CA TYR A 124 1.64 -21.29 8.85
C TYR A 124 0.60 -22.08 8.07
N SER A 125 0.97 -22.87 7.05
CA SER A 125 0.02 -23.59 6.20
C SER A 125 -0.91 -24.52 6.99
N ASP A 126 -0.46 -25.03 8.13
CA ASP A 126 -1.21 -25.97 8.95
C ASP A 126 -2.17 -25.27 9.93
N ASN A 127 -1.95 -23.97 10.19
CA ASN A 127 -2.71 -23.20 11.17
C ASN A 127 -3.64 -22.16 10.52
N ILE A 128 -3.24 -21.65 9.36
CA ILE A 128 -3.92 -20.57 8.65
C ILE A 128 -4.03 -20.97 7.19
N LYS A 129 -5.25 -20.95 6.67
CA LYS A 129 -5.49 -21.19 5.25
C LYS A 129 -5.07 -19.97 4.44
N ILE A 130 -3.86 -20.00 3.90
CA ILE A 130 -3.30 -18.97 3.01
C ILE A 130 -3.51 -19.41 1.56
N ILE A 131 -4.12 -18.56 0.74
CA ILE A 131 -4.29 -18.79 -0.70
C ILE A 131 -3.51 -17.71 -1.46
N SER A 132 -2.37 -18.08 -2.02
CA SER A 132 -1.64 -17.25 -3.00
C SER A 132 -2.35 -17.31 -4.35
N THR A 133 -2.83 -16.16 -4.83
CA THR A 133 -3.46 -16.06 -6.16
C THR A 133 -2.56 -15.26 -7.09
N VAL A 134 -2.05 -15.93 -8.13
CA VAL A 134 -1.23 -15.31 -9.18
C VAL A 134 -2.14 -14.54 -10.13
N ALA A 135 -2.16 -13.22 -10.06
CA ALA A 135 -2.91 -12.38 -10.99
C ALA A 135 -2.41 -10.92 -10.98
N ASP A 136 -2.61 -10.22 -12.10
CA ASP A 136 -2.25 -8.81 -12.22
C ASP A 136 -3.37 -7.89 -11.71
N ASN A 137 -3.03 -6.62 -11.44
CA ASN A 137 -4.02 -5.63 -10.95
C ASN A 137 -5.24 -5.46 -11.88
N LYS A 138 -5.09 -5.75 -13.18
CA LYS A 138 -6.16 -5.61 -14.18
C LYS A 138 -7.11 -6.80 -14.19
N THR A 139 -6.71 -7.96 -13.70
CA THR A 139 -7.46 -9.22 -13.79
C THR A 139 -7.88 -9.75 -12.42
N ILE A 140 -7.22 -9.33 -11.33
CA ILE A 140 -7.56 -9.79 -9.98
C ILE A 140 -9.04 -9.52 -9.64
N GLN A 141 -9.67 -10.49 -8.99
CA GLN A 141 -11.05 -10.42 -8.53
C GLN A 141 -11.13 -10.89 -7.07
N PRO A 142 -11.95 -10.25 -6.22
CA PRO A 142 -12.21 -10.74 -4.88
C PRO A 142 -12.96 -12.09 -4.94
N PRO A 143 -12.77 -12.98 -3.96
CA PRO A 143 -13.52 -14.23 -3.86
C PRO A 143 -15.05 -13.97 -3.83
N LYS A 144 -15.82 -14.81 -4.52
CA LYS A 144 -17.29 -14.70 -4.57
C LYS A 144 -17.91 -15.11 -3.22
N ASN A 145 -19.03 -14.48 -2.87
CA ASN A 145 -19.87 -14.81 -1.69
C ASN A 145 -19.12 -14.76 -0.34
N LYS A 146 -18.11 -13.91 -0.23
CA LYS A 146 -17.33 -13.66 0.99
C LYS A 146 -17.27 -12.17 1.27
N GLU A 147 -17.19 -11.82 2.55
CA GLU A 147 -17.07 -10.43 2.99
C GLU A 147 -15.65 -10.17 3.46
N ILE A 148 -15.06 -9.07 2.99
CA ILE A 148 -13.70 -8.71 3.37
C ILE A 148 -13.74 -7.98 4.71
N ALA A 149 -13.11 -8.58 5.73
CA ALA A 149 -12.98 -7.99 7.06
C ALA A 149 -11.69 -7.18 7.22
N LEU A 150 -10.62 -7.59 6.53
CA LEU A 150 -9.36 -6.87 6.46
C LEU A 150 -8.86 -6.87 5.02
N ILE A 151 -8.41 -5.72 4.56
CA ILE A 151 -7.68 -5.60 3.29
C ILE A 151 -6.42 -4.76 3.47
N LEU A 152 -5.28 -5.32 3.05
CA LEU A 152 -4.02 -4.61 2.94
C LEU A 152 -3.75 -4.29 1.46
N PHE A 153 -3.67 -3.02 1.12
CA PHE A 153 -3.26 -2.53 -0.18
C PHE A 153 -1.78 -2.13 -0.16
N ASN A 154 -0.93 -3.00 -0.70
CA ASN A 154 0.43 -2.66 -1.09
C ASN A 154 0.50 -2.59 -2.62
N ILE A 155 0.08 -1.45 -3.15
CA ILE A 155 -0.25 -1.25 -4.57
C ILE A 155 0.63 -0.19 -5.22
N SER A 156 0.62 -0.16 -6.56
CA SER A 156 1.27 0.88 -7.36
C SER A 156 0.86 2.29 -6.91
N LYS A 157 1.72 3.27 -7.17
CA LYS A 157 1.44 4.69 -6.92
C LYS A 157 0.68 5.37 -8.07
N ILE A 158 0.51 4.66 -9.20
CA ILE A 158 -0.16 5.18 -10.40
C ILE A 158 -1.65 4.83 -10.35
N TYR A 159 -2.51 5.86 -10.33
CA TYR A 159 -3.97 5.70 -10.21
C TYR A 159 -4.56 4.65 -11.16
N PHE A 160 -4.25 4.72 -12.45
CA PHE A 160 -4.81 3.81 -13.45
C PHE A 160 -4.39 2.34 -13.27
N GLU A 161 -3.27 2.08 -12.60
CA GLU A 161 -2.81 0.72 -12.32
C GLU A 161 -3.55 0.09 -11.14
N PHE A 162 -3.84 0.88 -10.10
CA PHE A 162 -4.51 0.35 -8.90
C PHE A 162 -6.02 0.59 -8.86
N LYS A 163 -6.57 1.48 -9.71
CA LYS A 163 -8.01 1.76 -9.82
C LYS A 163 -8.85 0.48 -9.94
N PRO A 164 -8.55 -0.50 -10.83
CA PRO A 164 -9.37 -1.69 -10.95
C PRO A 164 -9.44 -2.50 -9.65
N VAL A 165 -8.35 -2.52 -8.88
CA VAL A 165 -8.27 -3.20 -7.59
C VAL A 165 -9.19 -2.53 -6.58
N ILE A 166 -9.09 -1.22 -6.41
CA ILE A 166 -9.95 -0.45 -5.50
C ILE A 166 -11.43 -0.65 -5.85
N PHE A 167 -11.77 -0.57 -7.14
CA PHE A 167 -13.15 -0.63 -7.62
C PHE A 167 -13.78 -2.01 -7.47
N ARG A 168 -12.98 -3.08 -7.46
CA ARG A 168 -13.48 -4.45 -7.29
C ARG A 168 -13.54 -4.85 -5.83
N PHE A 169 -12.54 -4.49 -5.04
CA PHE A 169 -12.39 -4.99 -3.67
C PHE A 169 -13.15 -4.17 -2.64
N LEU A 170 -13.17 -2.83 -2.73
CA LEU A 170 -13.87 -2.02 -1.72
C LEU A 170 -15.39 -2.32 -1.65
N PRO A 171 -16.12 -2.53 -2.75
CA PRO A 171 -17.54 -2.93 -2.69
C PRO A 171 -17.80 -4.32 -2.08
N LYS A 172 -16.75 -5.12 -1.83
CA LYS A 172 -16.84 -6.44 -1.18
C LYS A 172 -16.46 -6.42 0.30
N THR A 173 -16.16 -5.25 0.85
CA THR A 173 -15.90 -5.06 2.27
C THR A 173 -17.19 -5.11 3.08
N LYS A 174 -17.07 -5.40 4.38
CA LYS A 174 -18.14 -5.18 5.36
C LYS A 174 -17.97 -3.86 6.09
N ILE A 175 -19.04 -3.34 6.68
CA ILE A 175 -18.92 -2.21 7.63
C ILE A 175 -18.01 -2.62 8.79
N GLY A 176 -17.13 -1.71 9.20
CA GLY A 176 -16.08 -1.96 10.18
C GLY A 176 -14.85 -2.69 9.64
N CYS A 177 -14.80 -3.04 8.34
CA CYS A 177 -13.62 -3.62 7.72
C CYS A 177 -12.41 -2.70 7.90
N LEU A 178 -11.27 -3.30 8.28
CA LEU A 178 -9.98 -2.61 8.35
C LEU A 178 -9.38 -2.54 6.94
N VAL A 179 -9.15 -1.34 6.45
CA VAL A 179 -8.50 -1.06 5.17
C VAL A 179 -7.15 -0.43 5.48
N ILE A 180 -6.06 -1.10 5.12
CA ILE A 180 -4.70 -0.66 5.39
C ILE A 180 -4.08 -0.28 4.05
N PHE A 181 -3.65 0.97 3.95
CA PHE A 181 -2.90 1.47 2.79
C PHE A 181 -1.43 1.51 3.15
N ALA A 182 -0.67 0.52 2.67
CA ALA A 182 0.77 0.46 2.90
C ALA A 182 1.49 1.55 2.12
N ASP A 183 2.55 2.10 2.71
CA ASP A 183 3.35 3.15 2.10
C ASP A 183 2.49 4.36 1.63
N PHE A 184 1.40 4.63 2.34
CA PHE A 184 0.51 5.77 2.16
C PHE A 184 1.24 7.08 2.42
N PHE A 185 2.00 7.17 3.52
CA PHE A 185 2.85 8.32 3.82
C PHE A 185 4.20 8.19 3.12
N ASN A 186 4.16 8.25 1.80
CA ASN A 186 5.30 8.37 0.90
C ASN A 186 5.03 9.56 -0.05
N HIS A 187 6.05 10.37 -0.36
CA HIS A 187 5.87 11.55 -1.21
C HIS A 187 5.45 11.21 -2.64
N TRP A 188 5.63 9.97 -3.08
CA TRP A 188 5.14 9.46 -4.36
C TRP A 188 3.68 8.96 -4.33
N SER A 189 3.03 8.92 -3.16
CA SER A 189 1.68 8.35 -2.99
C SER A 189 0.53 9.33 -3.26
N ALA A 190 0.77 10.43 -3.97
CA ALA A 190 -0.22 11.49 -4.19
C ALA A 190 -1.56 10.98 -4.75
N SER A 191 -1.53 10.12 -5.78
CA SER A 191 -2.73 9.52 -6.37
C SER A 191 -3.53 8.70 -5.35
N LEU A 192 -2.83 7.93 -4.50
CA LEU A 192 -3.47 7.11 -3.46
C LEU A 192 -4.08 8.00 -2.37
N MET A 193 -3.36 9.05 -1.95
CA MET A 193 -3.85 10.04 -0.99
C MET A 193 -5.14 10.68 -1.47
N LEU A 194 -5.20 11.12 -2.73
CA LEU A 194 -6.39 11.71 -3.32
C LEU A 194 -7.58 10.75 -3.32
N VAL A 195 -7.36 9.48 -3.71
CA VAL A 195 -8.41 8.44 -3.72
C VAL A 195 -8.98 8.24 -2.32
N VAL A 196 -8.11 8.13 -1.31
CA VAL A 196 -8.54 7.98 0.09
C VAL A 196 -9.26 9.24 0.59
N SER A 197 -8.78 10.44 0.26
CA SER A 197 -9.46 11.70 0.61
C SER A 197 -10.88 11.76 0.08
N VAL A 198 -11.10 11.34 -1.18
CA VAL A 198 -12.45 11.30 -1.76
C VAL A 198 -13.33 10.28 -1.03
N LEU A 199 -12.81 9.10 -0.73
CA LEU A 199 -13.55 8.07 0.00
C LEU A 199 -13.91 8.52 1.44
N ILE A 200 -13.03 9.27 2.10
CA ILE A 200 -13.32 9.89 3.40
C ILE A 200 -14.40 10.97 3.26
N LYS A 201 -14.28 11.84 2.25
CA LYS A 201 -15.27 12.91 1.98
C LYS A 201 -16.67 12.35 1.66
N LYS A 202 -16.73 11.17 1.04
CA LYS A 202 -17.96 10.41 0.77
C LYS A 202 -18.42 9.52 1.92
N GLU A 203 -17.77 9.65 3.09
CA GLU A 203 -18.08 8.91 4.31
C GLU A 203 -17.95 7.37 4.17
N CYS A 204 -17.25 6.92 3.13
CA CYS A 204 -16.97 5.51 2.92
C CYS A 204 -15.90 5.00 3.88
N LEU A 205 -14.88 5.81 4.14
CA LEU A 205 -13.78 5.50 5.03
C LEU A 205 -13.69 6.50 6.19
N ILE A 206 -13.30 6.01 7.37
CA ILE A 206 -12.92 6.81 8.52
C ILE A 206 -11.49 6.45 8.91
N ILE A 207 -10.65 7.44 9.21
CA ILE A 207 -9.28 7.22 9.69
C ILE A 207 -9.31 6.61 11.10
N ASP A 208 -8.71 5.43 11.26
CA ASP A 208 -8.70 4.69 12.51
C ASP A 208 -7.34 4.74 13.24
N ASP A 209 -6.23 4.69 12.52
CA ASP A 209 -4.87 4.92 13.04
C ASP A 209 -3.93 5.21 11.86
N PHE A 210 -2.72 5.64 12.17
CA PHE A 210 -1.60 5.67 11.24
C PHE A 210 -0.29 5.50 12.01
N ARG A 211 0.61 4.67 11.45
CA ARG A 211 1.91 4.34 12.03
C ARG A 211 2.89 4.00 10.91
N SER A 212 4.14 4.41 11.11
CA SER A 212 5.14 4.41 10.05
C SER A 212 4.53 4.93 8.74
N ARG A 213 4.72 4.26 7.60
CA ARG A 213 4.22 4.74 6.31
C ARG A 213 2.79 4.29 6.00
N SER A 214 2.11 3.60 6.92
CA SER A 214 0.79 3.03 6.68
C SER A 214 -0.34 3.88 7.26
N LEU A 215 -1.42 4.04 6.47
CA LEU A 215 -2.70 4.59 6.93
C LEU A 215 -3.69 3.44 7.16
N VAL A 216 -4.36 3.46 8.31
CA VAL A 216 -5.41 2.49 8.66
C VAL A 216 -6.76 3.22 8.67
N CYS A 217 -7.69 2.71 7.88
CA CYS A 217 -9.07 3.17 7.83
C CYS A 217 -10.03 2.06 8.26
N LYS A 218 -11.23 2.47 8.67
CA LYS A 218 -12.40 1.61 8.81
C LYS A 218 -13.42 1.94 7.74
N VAL A 219 -14.04 0.92 7.17
CA VAL A 219 -15.19 1.09 6.28
C VAL A 219 -16.40 1.52 7.11
N ASN A 220 -16.88 2.74 6.87
CA ASN A 220 -18.08 3.29 7.51
C ASN A 220 -19.32 3.10 6.63
N LYS A 221 -19.14 3.26 5.31
CA LYS A 221 -20.15 2.98 4.28
C LYS A 221 -19.49 2.16 3.19
N ILE A 222 -20.11 1.04 2.80
CA ILE A 222 -19.61 0.22 1.68
C ILE A 222 -19.78 1.04 0.39
N PRO A 223 -18.70 1.33 -0.36
CA PRO A 223 -18.81 2.10 -1.60
C PRO A 223 -19.68 1.39 -2.62
N ASN A 224 -20.66 2.12 -3.16
CA ASN A 224 -21.47 1.64 -4.28
C ASN A 224 -20.88 2.12 -5.62
N ASN A 225 -21.50 1.71 -6.74
CA ASN A 225 -21.03 2.10 -8.08
C ASN A 225 -21.03 3.62 -8.27
N THR A 226 -22.01 4.35 -7.73
CA THR A 226 -22.07 5.81 -7.82
C THR A 226 -20.91 6.45 -7.07
N ASP A 227 -20.58 5.97 -5.87
CA ASP A 227 -19.43 6.47 -5.11
C ASP A 227 -18.11 6.28 -5.88
N LEU A 228 -17.95 5.14 -6.56
CA LEU A 228 -16.77 4.83 -7.36
C LEU A 228 -16.70 5.63 -8.67
N ILE A 229 -17.83 5.85 -9.35
CA ILE A 229 -17.91 6.71 -10.54
C ILE A 229 -17.55 8.15 -10.17
N ASP A 230 -18.15 8.67 -9.11
CA ASP A 230 -17.87 10.02 -8.62
C ASP A 230 -16.40 10.17 -8.21
N LEU A 231 -15.82 9.14 -7.59
CA LEU A 231 -14.40 9.10 -7.27
C LEU A 231 -13.56 9.24 -8.53
N ASP A 232 -13.84 8.45 -9.57
CA ASP A 232 -13.12 8.53 -10.83
C ASP A 232 -13.24 9.91 -11.46
N LEU A 233 -14.44 10.50 -11.45
CA LEU A 233 -14.69 11.83 -11.99
C LEU A 233 -13.92 12.90 -11.21
N ILE A 234 -13.82 12.81 -9.88
CA ILE A 234 -13.07 13.78 -9.07
C ILE A 234 -11.57 13.67 -9.32
N ILE A 235 -11.01 12.45 -9.37
CA ILE A 235 -9.58 12.24 -9.59
C ILE A 235 -9.16 12.73 -10.98
N ASN A 236 -10.01 12.54 -11.99
CA ASN A 236 -9.75 13.01 -13.36
C ASN A 236 -10.12 14.49 -13.59
N ASN A 237 -10.78 15.18 -12.66
CA ASN A 237 -11.16 16.58 -12.82
C ASN A 237 -10.11 17.52 -12.20
N GLU A 238 -9.59 18.43 -13.03
CA GLU A 238 -8.43 19.26 -12.68
C GLU A 238 -8.68 20.34 -11.62
N ASN A 239 -9.93 20.67 -11.30
CA ASN A 239 -10.22 21.79 -10.38
C ASN A 239 -10.61 21.34 -8.96
N LYS A 240 -10.77 20.04 -8.73
CA LYS A 240 -11.37 19.50 -7.48
C LYS A 240 -10.38 18.86 -6.50
N TYR A 241 -9.11 18.70 -6.86
CA TYR A 241 -8.14 18.01 -6.00
C TYR A 241 -7.34 18.94 -5.07
N LEU A 242 -7.34 20.26 -5.32
CA LEU A 242 -6.54 21.22 -4.54
C LEU A 242 -6.83 21.15 -3.03
N THR A 243 -8.10 21.06 -2.66
CA THR A 243 -8.52 21.02 -1.25
C THR A 243 -8.43 19.62 -0.63
N LEU A 244 -8.28 18.55 -1.43
CA LEU A 244 -8.35 17.18 -0.93
C LEU A 244 -7.15 16.80 -0.05
N PHE A 245 -5.99 17.40 -0.29
CA PHE A 245 -4.82 17.24 0.58
C PHE A 245 -5.00 17.98 1.90
N ASP A 246 -5.55 19.20 1.86
CA ASP A 246 -5.76 20.01 3.06
C ASP A 246 -6.84 19.36 3.95
N ASP A 247 -7.93 18.88 3.34
CA ASP A 247 -8.96 18.09 4.01
C ASP A 247 -8.37 16.83 4.67
N LEU A 248 -7.44 16.14 4.00
CA LEU A 248 -6.76 14.96 4.55
C LEU A 248 -5.87 15.31 5.74
N ILE A 249 -5.07 16.37 5.62
CA ILE A 249 -4.21 16.87 6.70
C ILE A 249 -5.06 17.16 7.94
N ASP A 250 -6.18 17.86 7.79
CA ASP A 250 -7.08 18.21 8.89
C ASP A 250 -7.72 16.97 9.53
N LYS A 251 -8.13 15.98 8.73
CA LYS A 251 -8.67 14.71 9.24
C LYS A 251 -7.61 13.92 10.01
N CYS A 252 -6.37 13.85 9.53
CA CYS A 252 -5.26 13.20 10.23
C CYS A 252 -4.90 13.94 11.53
N ARG A 253 -4.83 15.28 11.50
CA ARG A 253 -4.58 16.12 12.69
C ARG A 253 -5.61 15.89 13.78
N LYS A 254 -6.90 15.86 13.43
CA LYS A 254 -8.00 15.55 14.37
C LYS A 254 -7.85 14.20 15.04
N LYS A 255 -7.18 13.24 14.38
CA LYS A 255 -6.95 11.91 14.92
C LYS A 255 -5.74 11.86 15.85
N ASN A 256 -4.62 12.45 15.47
CA ASN A 256 -3.43 12.55 16.32
C ASN A 256 -2.52 13.70 15.86
N VAL A 257 -2.56 14.82 16.58
CA VAL A 257 -1.79 16.04 16.23
C VAL A 257 -0.29 15.79 16.25
N GLU A 258 0.22 15.14 17.30
CA GLU A 258 1.66 14.93 17.50
C GLU A 258 2.27 14.09 16.39
N LYS A 259 1.67 12.92 16.11
CA LYS A 259 2.12 12.06 15.00
C LYS A 259 2.06 12.80 13.67
N MET A 260 1.04 13.64 13.48
CA MET A 260 0.82 14.33 12.21
C MET A 260 1.94 15.35 11.89
N ASN A 261 2.65 15.87 12.88
CA ASN A 261 3.83 16.72 12.65
C ASN A 261 4.98 15.98 11.93
N ASN A 262 5.02 14.65 12.00
CA ASN A 262 6.01 13.83 11.29
C ASN A 262 5.58 13.50 9.86
N TYR A 263 4.27 13.42 9.59
CA TYR A 263 3.74 13.07 8.27
C TYR A 263 3.39 14.29 7.39
N LEU A 264 3.19 15.45 8.00
CA LEU A 264 2.85 16.69 7.29
C LEU A 264 3.81 17.00 6.13
N PRO A 265 5.14 16.92 6.31
CA PRO A 265 6.07 17.23 5.22
C PRO A 265 5.87 16.29 4.03
N ILE A 266 5.58 15.01 4.29
CA ILE A 266 5.37 13.98 3.27
C ILE A 266 4.09 14.24 2.47
N ILE A 267 2.98 14.58 3.15
CA ILE A 267 1.72 14.91 2.46
C ILE A 267 1.88 16.17 1.62
N LEU A 268 2.61 17.18 2.12
CA LEU A 268 2.88 18.41 1.37
C LEU A 268 3.74 18.15 0.13
N LEU A 269 4.75 17.31 0.22
CA LEU A 269 5.55 16.91 -0.93
C LEU A 269 4.73 16.10 -1.96
N ALA A 270 3.83 15.23 -1.51
CA ALA A 270 2.90 14.54 -2.40
C ALA A 270 1.91 15.52 -3.07
N LYS A 271 1.42 16.52 -2.33
CA LYS A 271 0.61 17.63 -2.88
C LYS A 271 1.38 18.38 -3.95
N MET A 272 2.63 18.76 -3.69
CA MET A 272 3.49 19.43 -4.67
C MET A 272 3.71 18.59 -5.92
N GLN A 273 4.03 17.31 -5.76
CA GLN A 273 4.23 16.37 -6.86
C GLN A 273 3.01 16.37 -7.79
N CYS A 274 1.82 16.23 -7.23
CA CYS A 274 0.55 16.27 -7.98
C CYS A 274 0.31 17.62 -8.68
N LEU A 275 0.52 18.73 -7.97
CA LEU A 275 0.37 20.09 -8.53
C LEU A 275 1.33 20.32 -9.69
N PHE A 276 2.58 19.88 -9.55
CA PHE A 276 3.61 20.04 -10.56
C PHE A 276 3.31 19.22 -11.82
N GLU A 277 2.86 17.96 -11.69
CA GLU A 277 2.45 17.13 -12.84
C GLU A 277 1.29 17.75 -13.62
N LYS A 278 0.49 18.62 -12.98
CA LYS A 278 -0.67 19.29 -13.57
C LYS A 278 -0.39 20.72 -14.02
N GLY A 279 0.84 21.22 -13.85
CA GLY A 279 1.25 22.57 -14.26
C GLY A 279 0.90 23.68 -13.27
N GLU A 280 0.39 23.35 -12.08
CA GLU A 280 -0.01 24.30 -11.02
C GLU A 280 1.21 24.72 -10.18
N TYR A 281 2.22 25.30 -10.83
CA TYR A 281 3.53 25.57 -10.21
C TYR A 281 3.47 26.62 -9.10
N THR A 282 2.57 27.60 -9.21
CA THR A 282 2.42 28.66 -8.21
C THR A 282 1.88 28.10 -6.90
N GLU A 283 0.88 27.23 -6.98
CA GLU A 283 0.22 26.53 -5.89
C GLU A 283 1.20 25.54 -5.22
N ALA A 284 2.01 24.84 -6.04
CA ALA A 284 3.06 23.96 -5.54
C ALA A 284 4.10 24.76 -4.73
N ARG A 285 4.55 25.91 -5.24
CA ARG A 285 5.46 26.81 -4.54
C ARG A 285 4.84 27.34 -3.25
N ASN A 286 3.59 27.79 -3.30
CA ASN A 286 2.89 28.35 -2.14
C ASN A 286 2.74 27.31 -1.01
N SER A 287 2.50 26.04 -1.35
CA SER A 287 2.43 24.94 -0.38
C SER A 287 3.74 24.78 0.41
N MET A 288 4.90 24.94 -0.23
CA MET A 288 6.19 24.92 0.46
C MET A 288 6.46 26.16 1.28
N ILE A 289 6.14 27.34 0.74
CA ILE A 289 6.30 28.60 1.49
C ILE A 289 5.51 28.49 2.80
N GLU A 290 4.27 28.01 2.73
CA GLU A 290 3.43 27.81 3.91
C GLU A 290 4.05 26.87 4.94
N TYR A 291 4.62 25.74 4.52
CA TYR A 291 5.31 24.82 5.42
C TYR A 291 6.42 25.50 6.24
N PHE A 292 7.14 26.46 5.64
CA PHE A 292 8.27 27.14 6.26
C PHE A 292 7.92 28.41 7.05
N LYS A 293 6.68 28.91 7.01
CA LYS A 293 6.30 30.20 7.65
C LYS A 293 6.62 30.29 9.14
N ASP A 294 6.48 29.19 9.89
CA ASP A 294 6.54 29.22 11.36
C ASP A 294 7.93 28.96 11.99
N GLY A 295 9.03 29.22 11.26
CA GLY A 295 10.30 29.61 11.91
C GLY A 295 11.24 28.53 12.51
N ASP A 296 11.12 27.24 12.17
CA ASP A 296 12.17 26.24 12.46
C ASP A 296 12.71 25.64 11.16
N PHE A 297 13.53 26.42 10.46
CA PHE A 297 14.02 26.04 9.13
C PHE A 297 14.92 24.81 9.19
N SER A 298 15.83 24.73 10.16
CA SER A 298 16.81 23.64 10.24
C SER A 298 16.15 22.27 10.38
N SER A 299 15.17 22.13 11.30
CA SER A 299 14.48 20.85 11.47
C SER A 299 13.55 20.52 10.30
N LYS A 300 12.89 21.53 9.71
CA LYS A 300 11.98 21.37 8.58
C LYS A 300 12.73 20.98 7.30
N ILE A 301 13.86 21.62 7.01
CA ILE A 301 14.71 21.30 5.85
C ILE A 301 15.15 19.84 5.91
N ALA A 302 15.63 19.37 7.05
CA ALA A 302 16.08 17.99 7.23
C ALA A 302 14.98 16.96 6.91
N LYS A 303 13.70 17.30 7.09
CA LYS A 303 12.55 16.42 6.81
C LYS A 303 12.12 16.41 5.34
N VAL A 304 12.51 17.40 4.53
CA VAL A 304 12.01 17.56 3.16
C VAL A 304 13.09 17.54 2.10
N ILE A 305 14.35 17.82 2.44
CA ILE A 305 15.40 18.03 1.44
C ILE A 305 15.63 16.78 0.58
N ASP A 306 15.88 15.62 1.18
CA ASP A 306 16.16 14.40 0.42
C ASP A 306 14.94 13.95 -0.41
N PRO A 307 13.71 13.87 0.14
CA PRO A 307 12.51 13.60 -0.66
C PRO A 307 12.28 14.62 -1.79
N TYR A 308 12.57 15.89 -1.55
CA TYR A 308 12.43 16.93 -2.58
C TYR A 308 13.46 16.78 -3.70
N LEU A 309 14.72 16.46 -3.36
CA LEU A 309 15.76 16.17 -4.33
C LEU A 309 15.42 14.92 -5.16
N ASP A 310 14.83 13.90 -4.55
CA ASP A 310 14.32 12.71 -5.24
C ASP A 310 13.19 13.06 -6.23
N LEU A 311 12.19 13.84 -5.80
CA LEU A 311 11.14 14.37 -6.66
C LEU A 311 11.73 15.13 -7.86
N MET A 312 12.65 16.06 -7.59
CA MET A 312 13.29 16.90 -8.60
C MET A 312 14.13 16.08 -9.58
N GLY A 313 14.90 15.11 -9.10
CA GLY A 313 15.68 14.19 -9.93
C GLY A 313 14.80 13.41 -10.91
N SER A 314 13.54 13.20 -10.55
CA SER A 314 12.52 12.52 -11.36
C SER A 314 11.51 13.47 -12.04
N GLY A 315 11.82 14.77 -12.13
CA GLY A 315 10.95 15.75 -12.79
C GLY A 315 9.54 15.85 -12.20
N PHE A 316 9.40 15.52 -10.91
CA PHE A 316 8.14 15.41 -10.18
C PHE A 316 7.14 14.41 -10.77
N SER A 317 7.58 13.47 -11.62
CA SER A 317 6.67 12.49 -12.22
C SER A 317 6.91 11.06 -11.78
N VAL A 318 5.84 10.40 -11.30
CA VAL A 318 5.85 8.97 -10.96
C VAL A 318 6.22 8.13 -12.19
N SER A 319 5.81 8.58 -13.38
CA SER A 319 6.12 7.89 -14.64
C SER A 319 7.61 8.00 -15.01
N GLN A 320 8.28 9.09 -14.62
CA GLN A 320 9.70 9.32 -14.86
C GLN A 320 10.55 8.65 -13.78
N MET A 321 10.10 8.63 -12.53
CA MET A 321 10.71 7.86 -11.42
C MET A 321 10.99 6.40 -11.85
N ASN A 322 9.96 5.73 -12.39
CA ASN A 322 10.09 4.34 -12.90
C ASN A 322 10.99 4.19 -14.14
N LYS A 323 11.39 5.29 -14.79
CA LYS A 323 12.28 5.29 -15.98
C LYS A 323 13.72 5.62 -15.61
N ILE A 324 13.96 6.44 -14.59
CA ILE A 324 15.31 6.86 -14.18
C ILE A 324 16.05 5.75 -13.44
N GLU A 325 15.34 4.86 -12.75
CA GLU A 325 15.89 3.60 -12.21
C GLU A 325 16.47 2.64 -13.28
N LYS A 326 16.51 3.03 -14.57
CA LYS A 326 17.06 2.25 -15.70
C LYS A 326 18.46 2.69 -16.15
N LYS A 327 19.04 3.73 -15.54
CA LYS A 327 20.43 4.16 -15.78
C LYS A 327 21.27 3.81 -14.57
#